data_AF-A0A318HSH4-F1
#
_entry.id   AF-A0A318HSH4-F1
#
_cell.length_a   1.000
_cell.length_b   1.000
_cell.length_c   1.000
_cell.angle_alpha   90.00
_cell.angle_beta   90.00
_cell.angle_gamma   90.00
#
_symmetry.space_group_name_H-M   'P 1'
#
loop_
_entity.id
_entity.type
_entity.pdbx_description
1 polymer ?
#
loop_
_entity_poly.entity_id
_entity_poly.type
_entity_poly.pdbx_seq_one_letter_code
_entity_poly.pdbx_strand_id
1 'polypeptide(L)'
;MKKTLFSFCALVLCLSASAQLVETPKGKLIDHMYRSSSSWVKKGWTGTEPGRYDGLVSKVVVGEDGCLYVYNPVSVFDSKSWLKLDPLSAGKYRAKLPQVIFKDNNGGDDDDEGANTERKFLLNRMSIKDNNQYEVVSKDNNFMDFSWDGQTLKMLGVGNKNEILGIVYDNGSWENRYGDWNVTIESFENTPVTPPANAKPVQYTLSSKEETSPRVIDAAIDGNDIYLKGISKTSKLANVWVKLTQNGNTAEMLTNQYLGTTVRTDFVRFSNDASVYHTYAAAYSDASTLASKLTFSVNAETGVLTCNNVLKIVFGKRSTENASVDGMETFESLVLTPFVKKAAKPAAPTLHYRSAVDSYDYSLTTITLAFYVRNVDESGNYLDPNNMYYNVYINDNPQPFKFLKSQYYYLEKDMVDIPFYYQDKRNEDFKVADDQRILHFYDAHIKKLTVVMVYEQDGKKYQSEPMSTNVVTSGIDKVTTDNKVVVGYYGVDGSKRQQLEKGVNVVKYSDGSSKKIIVK
;
A
#
# COMPACT_ATOMS: atom_id res chain seq x y z
N MET A 1 -57.36 -11.90 -61.41
CA MET A 1 -56.97 -10.52 -61.07
C MET A 1 -57.68 -10.12 -59.78
N LYS A 2 -56.92 -9.73 -58.75
CA LYS A 2 -57.33 -9.03 -57.49
C LYS A 2 -58.20 -9.83 -56.50
N LYS A 3 -57.99 -9.80 -55.18
CA LYS A 3 -56.94 -9.30 -54.28
C LYS A 3 -57.37 -9.85 -52.91
N THR A 4 -56.65 -10.81 -52.33
CA THR A 4 -56.91 -11.28 -50.96
C THR A 4 -56.08 -10.41 -50.02
N LEU A 5 -56.78 -9.66 -49.17
CA LEU A 5 -56.21 -8.80 -48.14
C LEU A 5 -55.70 -9.71 -47.01
N PHE A 6 -54.38 -9.90 -46.91
CA PHE A 6 -53.77 -10.44 -45.71
C PHE A 6 -53.35 -9.26 -44.83
N SER A 7 -54.09 -9.08 -43.73
CA SER A 7 -53.71 -8.21 -42.62
C SER A 7 -52.48 -8.82 -41.93
N PHE A 8 -51.30 -8.23 -42.14
CA PHE A 8 -50.14 -8.51 -41.31
C PHE A 8 -50.25 -7.63 -40.06
N CYS A 9 -50.60 -8.25 -38.93
CA CYS A 9 -50.34 -7.68 -37.62
C CYS A 9 -48.83 -7.44 -37.49
N ALA A 10 -48.43 -6.17 -37.47
CA ALA A 10 -47.11 -5.76 -37.05
C ALA A 10 -46.95 -6.10 -35.56
N LEU A 11 -46.24 -7.18 -35.28
CA LEU A 11 -45.74 -7.47 -33.95
C LEU A 11 -44.71 -6.37 -33.64
N VAL A 12 -45.05 -5.49 -32.71
CA VAL A 12 -44.13 -4.51 -32.14
C VAL A 12 -43.03 -5.30 -31.42
N LEU A 13 -41.88 -5.46 -32.09
CA LEU A 13 -40.64 -5.90 -31.47
C LEU A 13 -40.19 -4.79 -30.51
N CYS A 14 -40.55 -4.94 -29.23
CA CYS A 14 -39.77 -4.32 -28.16
C CYS A 14 -38.30 -4.71 -28.39
N LEU A 15 -37.40 -3.74 -28.53
CA LEU A 15 -35.97 -4.04 -28.58
C LEU A 15 -35.58 -4.64 -27.24
N SER A 16 -35.41 -5.96 -27.22
CA SER A 16 -34.61 -6.60 -26.19
C SER A 16 -33.19 -6.07 -26.31
N ALA A 17 -32.65 -5.48 -25.24
CA ALA A 17 -31.23 -5.19 -25.15
C ALA A 17 -30.42 -6.46 -25.52
N SER A 18 -29.28 -6.30 -26.19
CA SER A 18 -28.45 -7.44 -26.56
C SER A 18 -28.02 -8.21 -25.31
N ALA A 19 -27.94 -9.54 -25.40
CA ALA A 19 -27.40 -10.35 -24.32
C ALA A 19 -25.97 -9.89 -23.95
N GLN A 20 -25.59 -10.06 -22.68
CA GLN A 20 -24.25 -9.76 -22.22
C GLN A 20 -23.24 -10.68 -22.91
N LEU A 21 -22.20 -10.11 -23.51
CA LEU A 21 -21.12 -10.85 -24.16
C LEU A 21 -19.98 -11.04 -23.16
N VAL A 22 -19.86 -12.23 -22.58
CA VAL A 22 -18.81 -12.57 -21.58
C VAL A 22 -17.71 -13.45 -22.18
N GLU A 23 -18.08 -14.35 -23.09
CA GLU A 23 -17.14 -15.20 -23.80
C GLU A 23 -16.34 -14.37 -24.81
N THR A 24 -15.05 -14.70 -24.97
CA THR A 24 -14.19 -14.04 -25.96
C THR A 24 -14.71 -14.32 -27.37
N PRO A 25 -15.08 -13.28 -28.14
CA PRO A 25 -15.58 -13.47 -29.51
C PRO A 25 -14.55 -14.13 -30.42
N LYS A 26 -15.00 -14.87 -31.44
CA LYS A 26 -14.12 -15.49 -32.43
C LYS A 26 -13.44 -14.44 -33.30
N GLY A 27 -12.12 -14.52 -33.44
CA GLY A 27 -11.34 -13.60 -34.25
C GLY A 27 -9.91 -13.46 -33.74
N LYS A 28 -9.23 -12.42 -34.24
CA LYS A 28 -7.88 -12.07 -33.79
C LYS A 28 -7.97 -11.23 -32.52
N LEU A 29 -7.59 -11.80 -31.39
CA LEU A 29 -7.40 -11.06 -30.14
C LEU A 29 -6.14 -10.19 -30.22
N ILE A 30 -6.29 -8.91 -29.92
CA ILE A 30 -5.21 -7.96 -29.66
C ILE A 30 -5.33 -7.60 -28.18
N ASP A 31 -4.38 -8.04 -27.38
CA ASP A 31 -4.34 -7.80 -25.95
C ASP A 31 -3.25 -6.77 -25.59
N HIS A 32 -3.12 -6.48 -24.30
CA HIS A 32 -2.12 -5.54 -23.78
C HIS A 32 -2.17 -4.12 -24.39
N MET A 33 -3.31 -3.71 -24.94
CA MET A 33 -3.46 -2.40 -25.58
C MET A 33 -3.51 -1.28 -24.54
N TYR A 34 -3.02 -0.10 -24.93
CA TYR A 34 -3.03 1.09 -24.09
C TYR A 34 -4.33 1.86 -24.28
N ARG A 35 -5.10 2.04 -23.21
CA ARG A 35 -6.32 2.85 -23.22
C ARG A 35 -6.14 4.17 -22.49
N SER A 36 -6.70 5.20 -23.09
CA SER A 36 -6.99 6.47 -22.42
C SER A 36 -8.42 6.92 -22.65
N SER A 37 -9.01 7.57 -21.66
CA SER A 37 -10.30 8.24 -21.79
C SER A 37 -10.36 9.48 -20.92
N SER A 38 -11.09 10.49 -21.39
CA SER A 38 -11.64 11.46 -20.47
C SER A 38 -12.85 10.83 -19.79
N SER A 39 -13.01 11.03 -18.49
CA SER A 39 -14.00 10.28 -17.70
C SER A 39 -14.46 11.09 -16.51
N TRP A 40 -15.58 10.67 -15.94
CA TRP A 40 -15.85 10.88 -14.53
C TRP A 40 -14.83 10.07 -13.71
N VAL A 41 -14.00 10.77 -12.93
CA VAL A 41 -12.98 10.18 -12.06
C VAL A 41 -13.44 10.32 -10.62
N LYS A 42 -13.25 9.27 -9.82
CA LYS A 42 -13.66 9.24 -8.41
C LYS A 42 -12.83 10.21 -7.58
N LYS A 43 -13.49 11.03 -6.77
CA LYS A 43 -12.92 11.96 -5.79
C LYS A 43 -13.41 11.61 -4.39
N GLY A 44 -12.56 10.98 -3.59
CA GLY A 44 -12.92 10.52 -2.26
C GLY A 44 -13.97 9.39 -2.31
N TRP A 45 -14.80 9.28 -1.27
CA TRP A 45 -15.76 8.17 -1.14
C TRP A 45 -17.01 8.30 -2.02
N THR A 46 -17.54 9.51 -2.17
CA THR A 46 -18.87 9.75 -2.76
C THR A 46 -18.86 10.69 -3.98
N GLY A 47 -17.74 11.37 -4.25
CA GLY A 47 -17.66 12.36 -5.32
C GLY A 47 -17.10 11.79 -6.62
N THR A 48 -17.50 12.42 -7.73
CA THR A 48 -16.83 12.30 -9.03
C THR A 48 -16.56 13.69 -9.60
N GLU A 49 -15.50 13.83 -10.39
CA GLU A 49 -15.19 15.05 -11.14
C GLU A 49 -14.72 14.71 -12.56
N PRO A 50 -14.84 15.63 -13.53
CA PRO A 50 -14.27 15.41 -14.85
C PRO A 50 -12.75 15.29 -14.75
N GLY A 51 -12.20 14.23 -15.33
CA GLY A 51 -10.77 13.95 -15.33
C GLY A 51 -10.40 13.02 -16.47
N ARG A 52 -9.32 12.26 -16.28
CA ARG A 52 -8.78 11.33 -17.27
C ARG A 52 -8.33 10.04 -16.59
N TYR A 53 -8.69 8.91 -17.18
CA TYR A 53 -7.99 7.65 -16.95
C TYR A 53 -7.00 7.43 -18.08
N ASP A 54 -5.76 7.11 -17.73
CA ASP A 54 -4.67 6.95 -18.69
C ASP A 54 -3.89 5.68 -18.40
N GLY A 55 -3.55 4.95 -19.46
CA GLY A 55 -2.81 3.70 -19.39
C GLY A 55 -3.60 2.53 -18.83
N LEU A 56 -4.91 2.50 -18.97
CA LEU A 56 -5.69 1.29 -18.70
C LEU A 56 -5.29 0.19 -19.69
N VAL A 57 -5.11 -1.04 -19.21
CA VAL A 57 -4.86 -2.20 -20.08
C VAL A 57 -6.19 -2.61 -20.71
N SER A 58 -6.22 -2.65 -22.04
CA SER A 58 -7.41 -3.00 -22.82
C SER A 58 -7.16 -4.16 -23.77
N LYS A 59 -8.25 -4.68 -24.34
CA LYS A 59 -8.24 -5.75 -25.35
C LYS A 59 -9.27 -5.45 -26.43
N VAL A 60 -8.93 -5.76 -27.66
CA VAL A 60 -9.82 -5.70 -28.82
C VAL A 60 -9.78 -7.03 -29.56
N VAL A 61 -10.94 -7.57 -29.93
CA VAL A 61 -11.01 -8.65 -30.92
C VAL A 61 -11.43 -8.09 -32.27
N VAL A 62 -10.63 -8.38 -33.29
CA VAL A 62 -11.03 -8.22 -34.70
C VAL A 62 -11.79 -9.49 -35.09
N GLY A 63 -13.11 -9.40 -35.12
CA GLY A 63 -14.01 -10.54 -35.29
C GLY A 63 -13.97 -11.13 -36.70
N GLU A 64 -14.17 -12.44 -36.81
CA GLU A 64 -14.35 -13.13 -38.11
C GLU A 64 -15.62 -12.66 -38.85
N ASP A 65 -16.58 -12.09 -38.11
CA ASP A 65 -17.82 -11.51 -38.60
C ASP A 65 -17.66 -10.05 -39.07
N GLY A 66 -16.44 -9.52 -39.09
CA GLY A 66 -16.13 -8.14 -39.45
C GLY A 66 -16.53 -7.12 -38.38
N CYS A 67 -16.97 -7.54 -37.19
CA CYS A 67 -17.20 -6.65 -36.05
C CYS A 67 -15.92 -6.44 -35.24
N LEU A 68 -15.89 -5.37 -34.44
CA LEU A 68 -14.89 -5.22 -33.38
C LEU A 68 -15.54 -5.46 -32.03
N TYR A 69 -14.75 -5.98 -31.09
CA TYR A 69 -15.21 -6.21 -29.73
C TYR A 69 -14.22 -5.61 -28.74
N VAL A 70 -14.70 -4.73 -27.86
CA VAL A 70 -13.87 -4.01 -26.88
C VAL A 70 -14.13 -4.58 -25.48
N TYR A 71 -13.11 -5.09 -24.82
CA TYR A 71 -13.22 -5.64 -23.47
C TYR A 71 -13.28 -4.53 -22.41
N ASN A 72 -14.14 -4.67 -21.39
CA ASN A 72 -14.34 -3.69 -20.32
C ASN A 72 -14.52 -2.27 -20.87
N PRO A 73 -15.61 -1.99 -21.61
CA PRO A 73 -15.73 -0.82 -22.47
C PRO A 73 -15.81 0.53 -21.75
N VAL A 74 -15.90 0.56 -20.42
CA VAL A 74 -15.92 1.79 -19.61
C VAL A 74 -14.77 1.75 -18.61
N SER A 75 -14.06 2.86 -18.48
CA SER A 75 -12.92 3.00 -17.58
C SER A 75 -13.34 2.71 -16.14
N VAL A 76 -12.45 2.02 -15.41
CA VAL A 76 -12.61 1.59 -14.01
C VAL A 76 -13.81 0.72 -13.67
N PHE A 77 -14.60 0.30 -14.66
CA PHE A 77 -15.66 -0.66 -14.49
C PHE A 77 -15.23 -2.02 -15.05
N ASP A 78 -14.91 -2.96 -14.15
CA ASP A 78 -14.55 -4.33 -14.51
C ASP A 78 -15.80 -5.16 -14.87
N SER A 79 -16.39 -4.86 -16.03
CA SER A 79 -17.61 -5.51 -16.51
C SER A 79 -17.42 -6.98 -16.88
N LYS A 80 -16.16 -7.37 -17.13
CA LYS A 80 -15.75 -8.67 -17.67
C LYS A 80 -16.55 -9.05 -18.92
N SER A 81 -16.79 -8.06 -19.76
CA SER A 81 -17.66 -8.19 -20.93
C SER A 81 -17.10 -7.46 -22.15
N TRP A 82 -17.70 -7.76 -23.30
CA TRP A 82 -17.34 -7.19 -24.59
C TRP A 82 -18.42 -6.25 -25.10
N LEU A 83 -18.03 -5.03 -25.49
CA LEU A 83 -18.85 -4.14 -26.31
C LEU A 83 -18.69 -4.52 -27.77
N LYS A 84 -19.79 -4.79 -28.46
CA LYS A 84 -19.77 -5.05 -29.90
C LYS A 84 -19.89 -3.76 -30.72
N LEU A 85 -19.04 -3.62 -31.72
CA LEU A 85 -19.06 -2.55 -32.72
C LEU A 85 -19.31 -3.15 -34.11
N ASP A 86 -20.44 -2.82 -34.73
CA ASP A 86 -20.78 -3.25 -36.09
C ASP A 86 -20.03 -2.41 -37.13
N PRO A 87 -19.56 -2.99 -38.25
CA PRO A 87 -18.93 -2.22 -39.32
C PRO A 87 -19.95 -1.30 -40.02
N LEU A 88 -19.56 -0.06 -40.30
CA LEU A 88 -20.33 0.89 -41.12
C LEU A 88 -19.74 1.04 -42.52
N SER A 89 -18.43 1.25 -42.59
CA SER A 89 -17.63 1.37 -43.81
C SER A 89 -16.17 1.06 -43.48
N ALA A 90 -15.28 1.10 -44.46
CA ALA A 90 -13.85 0.90 -44.22
C ALA A 90 -13.33 1.80 -43.08
N GLY A 91 -12.78 1.16 -42.04
CA GLY A 91 -12.24 1.83 -40.85
C GLY A 91 -13.25 2.53 -39.94
N LYS A 92 -14.57 2.35 -40.14
CA LYS A 92 -15.62 2.97 -39.31
C LYS A 92 -16.56 1.92 -38.74
N TYR A 93 -16.84 2.03 -37.45
CA TYR A 93 -17.63 1.08 -36.68
C TYR A 93 -18.65 1.79 -35.80
N ARG A 94 -19.70 1.10 -35.38
CA ARG A 94 -20.77 1.62 -34.54
C ARG A 94 -21.14 0.66 -33.41
N ALA A 95 -21.05 1.13 -32.17
CA ALA A 95 -21.79 0.54 -31.06
C ALA A 95 -23.25 0.95 -31.16
N LYS A 96 -24.16 0.03 -31.51
CA LYS A 96 -25.60 0.25 -31.33
C LYS A 96 -25.94 0.01 -29.86
N LEU A 97 -26.61 0.96 -29.21
CA LEU A 97 -26.89 0.96 -27.77
C LEU A 97 -28.42 0.96 -27.54
N PRO A 98 -28.92 0.41 -26.41
CA PRO A 98 -28.16 -0.15 -25.29
C PRO A 98 -27.54 -1.53 -25.56
N GLN A 99 -26.43 -1.83 -24.89
CA GLN A 99 -25.88 -3.19 -24.76
C GLN A 99 -25.71 -3.55 -23.28
N VAL A 100 -26.10 -4.76 -22.88
CA VAL A 100 -25.86 -5.24 -21.51
C VAL A 100 -24.37 -5.52 -21.33
N ILE A 101 -23.75 -4.89 -20.35
CA ILE A 101 -22.32 -5.07 -20.05
C ILE A 101 -22.07 -5.79 -18.73
N PHE A 102 -22.99 -5.71 -17.77
CA PHE A 102 -22.83 -6.38 -16.49
C PHE A 102 -24.18 -6.77 -15.88
N LYS A 103 -24.15 -7.81 -15.05
CA LYS A 103 -25.29 -8.34 -14.31
C LYS A 103 -24.83 -8.79 -12.94
N ASP A 104 -25.60 -8.47 -11.91
CA ASP A 104 -25.46 -9.05 -10.57
C ASP A 104 -26.84 -9.33 -9.96
N ASN A 105 -26.86 -9.90 -8.76
CA ASN A 105 -28.10 -10.25 -8.06
C ASN A 105 -28.37 -9.33 -6.86
N ASN A 106 -27.87 -8.09 -6.90
CA ASN A 106 -27.97 -7.12 -5.80
C ASN A 106 -29.07 -6.07 -6.06
N GLY A 107 -30.16 -6.45 -6.73
CA GLY A 107 -31.26 -5.54 -7.06
C GLY A 107 -32.35 -5.41 -6.00
N GLY A 108 -32.30 -6.18 -4.90
CA GLY A 108 -33.29 -6.12 -3.82
C GLY A 108 -33.11 -4.90 -2.92
N ASP A 109 -34.21 -4.43 -2.32
CA ASP A 109 -34.17 -3.42 -1.26
C ASP A 109 -33.59 -4.03 0.03
N ASP A 110 -32.83 -3.24 0.78
CA ASP A 110 -32.18 -3.66 2.04
C ASP A 110 -33.18 -4.15 3.12
N ASP A 111 -34.48 -3.87 2.94
CA ASP A 111 -35.58 -4.25 3.83
C ASP A 111 -36.18 -5.64 3.54
N ASP A 112 -35.78 -6.30 2.44
CA ASP A 112 -36.29 -7.62 2.04
C ASP A 112 -35.14 -8.63 2.05
N GLU A 113 -34.77 -9.11 3.26
CA GLU A 113 -33.62 -9.99 3.57
C GLU A 113 -33.53 -11.30 2.75
N GLY A 114 -34.46 -11.57 1.83
CA GLY A 114 -34.52 -12.76 0.99
C GLY A 114 -34.56 -12.55 -0.54
N ALA A 115 -34.68 -11.32 -1.05
CA ALA A 115 -34.97 -11.08 -2.48
C ALA A 115 -33.76 -10.53 -3.27
N ASN A 116 -32.74 -11.36 -3.49
CA ASN A 116 -31.68 -11.06 -4.46
C ASN A 116 -32.26 -11.06 -5.89
N THR A 117 -32.60 -9.89 -6.44
CA THR A 117 -33.09 -9.75 -7.83
C THR A 117 -31.95 -9.41 -8.79
N GLU A 118 -32.05 -9.91 -10.04
CA GLU A 118 -31.07 -9.60 -11.10
C GLU A 118 -31.13 -8.10 -11.42
N ARG A 119 -29.98 -7.42 -11.30
CA ARG A 119 -29.77 -6.04 -11.74
C ARG A 119 -28.88 -6.05 -12.97
N LYS A 120 -29.31 -5.42 -14.05
CA LYS A 120 -28.50 -5.27 -15.26
C LYS A 120 -27.97 -3.85 -15.38
N PHE A 121 -26.79 -3.78 -15.96
CA PHE A 121 -26.09 -2.56 -16.28
C PHE A 121 -25.96 -2.46 -17.80
N LEU A 122 -26.56 -1.42 -18.35
CA LEU A 122 -26.71 -1.15 -19.76
C LEU A 122 -25.80 0.00 -20.15
N LEU A 123 -25.00 -0.20 -21.20
CA LEU A 123 -24.19 0.87 -21.76
C LEU A 123 -25.04 1.71 -22.72
N ASN A 124 -25.03 3.04 -22.56
CA ASN A 124 -25.84 3.98 -23.34
C ASN A 124 -25.05 5.22 -23.76
N ARG A 125 -25.47 5.87 -24.85
CA ARG A 125 -25.15 7.27 -25.10
C ARG A 125 -26.02 8.12 -24.19
N MET A 126 -25.40 9.04 -23.48
CA MET A 126 -26.11 9.96 -22.59
C MET A 126 -25.74 11.40 -22.89
N SER A 127 -26.68 12.31 -22.71
CA SER A 127 -26.47 13.76 -22.82
C SER A 127 -26.71 14.44 -21.48
N ILE A 128 -25.96 15.50 -21.23
CA ILE A 128 -26.09 16.28 -20.00
C ILE A 128 -27.43 17.03 -19.98
N LYS A 129 -28.12 17.01 -18.83
CA LYS A 129 -29.36 17.74 -18.58
C LYS A 129 -29.08 19.05 -17.83
N ASP A 130 -28.66 18.96 -16.57
CA ASP A 130 -28.09 20.06 -15.77
C ASP A 130 -27.19 19.49 -14.65
N ASN A 131 -26.30 20.31 -14.06
CA ASN A 131 -25.48 19.95 -12.89
C ASN A 131 -24.79 18.57 -12.95
N ASN A 132 -24.26 18.21 -14.13
CA ASN A 132 -23.64 16.91 -14.39
C ASN A 132 -24.57 15.70 -14.17
N GLN A 133 -25.88 15.90 -14.26
CA GLN A 133 -26.87 14.84 -14.42
C GLN A 133 -27.05 14.52 -15.91
N TYR A 134 -27.31 13.26 -16.21
CA TYR A 134 -27.38 12.76 -17.58
C TYR A 134 -28.69 12.02 -17.84
N GLU A 135 -29.15 12.06 -19.08
CA GLU A 135 -30.25 11.25 -19.56
C GLU A 135 -29.83 10.47 -20.81
N VAL A 136 -30.44 9.30 -20.99
CA VAL A 136 -30.24 8.50 -22.20
C VAL A 136 -30.83 9.27 -23.39
N VAL A 137 -30.07 9.39 -24.47
CA VAL A 137 -30.55 10.06 -25.68
C VAL A 137 -31.71 9.29 -26.32
N SER A 138 -32.47 9.95 -27.18
CA SER A 138 -33.51 9.29 -27.99
C SER A 138 -32.97 8.05 -28.70
N LYS A 139 -33.80 7.02 -28.82
CA LYS A 139 -33.47 5.73 -29.43
C LYS A 139 -32.72 5.83 -30.77
N ASP A 140 -33.13 6.73 -31.66
CA ASP A 140 -32.52 6.88 -32.99
C ASP A 140 -31.09 7.45 -32.96
N ASN A 141 -30.71 8.05 -31.83
CA ASN A 141 -29.38 8.63 -31.59
C ASN A 141 -28.54 7.80 -30.62
N ASN A 142 -29.08 6.70 -30.07
CA ASN A 142 -28.42 5.90 -29.04
C ASN A 142 -27.38 4.94 -29.67
N PHE A 143 -26.27 5.52 -30.11
CA PHE A 143 -25.13 4.82 -30.65
C PHE A 143 -23.85 5.62 -30.43
N MET A 144 -22.70 4.95 -30.45
CA MET A 144 -21.37 5.56 -30.52
C MET A 144 -20.64 5.09 -31.76
N ASP A 145 -20.08 6.03 -32.52
CA ASP A 145 -19.25 5.71 -33.68
C ASP A 145 -17.77 5.66 -33.28
N PHE A 146 -17.01 4.83 -33.98
CA PHE A 146 -15.59 4.62 -33.75
C PHE A 146 -14.84 4.55 -35.07
N SER A 147 -13.58 4.99 -35.08
CA SER A 147 -12.63 4.72 -36.16
C SER A 147 -11.61 3.66 -35.74
N TRP A 148 -11.22 2.79 -36.66
CA TRP A 148 -10.18 1.78 -36.46
C TRP A 148 -9.26 1.69 -37.67
N ASP A 149 -7.96 1.82 -37.46
CA ASP A 149 -6.93 1.75 -38.51
C ASP A 149 -6.08 0.46 -38.46
N GLY A 150 -6.41 -0.47 -37.55
CA GLY A 150 -5.61 -1.67 -37.31
C GLY A 150 -4.68 -1.58 -36.09
N GLN A 151 -4.46 -0.37 -35.56
CA GLN A 151 -3.62 -0.11 -34.38
C GLN A 151 -4.36 0.73 -33.34
N THR A 152 -5.14 1.72 -33.76
CA THR A 152 -5.82 2.68 -32.90
C THR A 152 -7.34 2.67 -33.12
N LEU A 153 -8.08 2.42 -32.04
CA LEU A 153 -9.53 2.55 -31.95
C LEU A 153 -9.86 3.86 -31.25
N LYS A 154 -10.61 4.74 -31.92
CA LYS A 154 -10.96 6.05 -31.37
C LYS A 154 -12.47 6.28 -31.43
N MET A 155 -13.04 6.72 -30.31
CA MET A 155 -14.44 7.16 -30.23
C MET A 155 -14.64 8.48 -31.00
N LEU A 156 -15.72 8.56 -31.76
CA LEU A 156 -16.05 9.68 -32.63
C LEU A 156 -17.28 10.44 -32.13
N GLY A 157 -17.34 11.73 -32.46
CA GLY A 157 -18.53 12.57 -32.22
C GLY A 157 -18.74 13.04 -30.78
N VAL A 158 -18.00 12.50 -29.81
CA VAL A 158 -18.13 12.82 -28.38
C VAL A 158 -16.78 13.18 -27.77
N GLY A 159 -16.50 14.49 -27.71
CA GLY A 159 -15.19 15.04 -27.33
C GLY A 159 -15.15 15.74 -25.97
N ASN A 160 -16.28 15.93 -25.31
CA ASN A 160 -16.35 16.60 -24.01
C ASN A 160 -17.48 16.00 -23.16
N LYS A 161 -17.54 16.39 -21.88
CA LYS A 161 -18.47 15.83 -20.90
C LYS A 161 -19.96 16.05 -21.19
N ASN A 162 -20.35 16.85 -22.18
CA ASN A 162 -21.77 17.08 -22.47
C ASN A 162 -22.45 15.84 -23.05
N GLU A 163 -21.68 14.94 -23.63
CA GLU A 163 -22.13 13.63 -24.07
C GLU A 163 -21.15 12.57 -23.55
N ILE A 164 -21.67 11.42 -23.12
CA ILE A 164 -20.85 10.34 -22.57
C ILE A 164 -21.34 8.98 -23.04
N LEU A 165 -20.43 8.01 -23.02
CA LEU A 165 -20.73 6.59 -22.98
C LEU A 165 -20.88 6.21 -21.49
N GLY A 166 -22.13 6.12 -21.03
CA GLY A 166 -22.47 5.97 -19.61
C GLY A 166 -23.10 4.63 -19.28
N ILE A 167 -22.92 4.19 -18.03
CA ILE A 167 -23.54 2.97 -17.50
C ILE A 167 -24.89 3.35 -16.87
N VAL A 168 -25.93 2.61 -17.22
CA VAL A 168 -27.31 2.88 -16.83
C VAL A 168 -27.90 1.62 -16.19
N TYR A 169 -28.61 1.80 -15.08
CA TYR A 169 -29.38 0.74 -14.43
C TYR A 169 -30.62 0.38 -15.25
N ASP A 170 -31.25 -0.78 -14.96
CA ASP A 170 -32.46 -1.22 -15.66
C ASP A 170 -33.63 -0.23 -15.59
N ASN A 171 -33.69 0.60 -14.55
CA ASN A 171 -34.70 1.65 -14.40
C ASN A 171 -34.40 2.93 -15.21
N GLY A 172 -33.30 2.94 -15.98
CA GLY A 172 -32.88 4.08 -16.80
C GLY A 172 -32.03 5.14 -16.08
N SER A 173 -31.72 4.97 -14.80
CA SER A 173 -30.89 5.93 -14.07
C SER A 173 -29.39 5.72 -14.35
N TRP A 174 -28.66 6.83 -14.47
CA TRP A 174 -27.21 6.81 -14.65
C TRP A 174 -26.51 6.34 -13.37
N GLU A 175 -25.57 5.40 -13.51
CA GLU A 175 -24.60 5.09 -12.49
C GLU A 175 -23.50 6.16 -12.52
N ASN A 176 -23.62 7.14 -11.62
CA ASN A 176 -22.86 8.38 -11.62
C ASN A 176 -21.34 8.25 -11.37
N ARG A 177 -20.86 7.03 -11.08
CA ARG A 177 -19.43 6.71 -10.98
C ARG A 177 -18.77 6.43 -12.33
N TYR A 178 -19.54 6.11 -13.37
CA TYR A 178 -18.99 5.60 -14.62
C TYR A 178 -19.53 6.36 -15.84
N GLY A 179 -18.62 6.93 -16.62
CA GLY A 179 -18.96 7.60 -17.86
C GLY A 179 -17.72 8.13 -18.56
N ASP A 180 -17.49 7.63 -19.77
CA ASP A 180 -16.34 8.00 -20.59
C ASP A 180 -16.73 8.89 -21.76
N TRP A 181 -15.81 9.76 -22.16
CA TRP A 181 -15.80 10.44 -23.45
C TRP A 181 -14.38 10.46 -24.02
N ASN A 182 -14.25 10.71 -25.32
CA ASN A 182 -12.95 10.77 -25.99
C ASN A 182 -12.06 9.53 -25.75
N VAL A 183 -12.65 8.33 -25.84
CA VAL A 183 -11.93 7.06 -25.63
C VAL A 183 -10.98 6.79 -26.80
N THR A 184 -9.73 6.44 -26.47
CA THR A 184 -8.73 5.94 -27.41
C THR A 184 -8.12 4.66 -26.87
N ILE A 185 -8.02 3.63 -27.70
CA ILE A 185 -7.35 2.36 -27.40
C ILE A 185 -6.34 2.13 -28.53
N GLU A 186 -5.06 2.03 -28.20
CA GLU A 186 -3.98 1.92 -29.18
C GLU A 186 -3.06 0.72 -28.90
N SER A 187 -2.43 0.19 -29.95
CA SER A 187 -1.38 -0.82 -29.82
C SER A 187 -0.28 -0.34 -28.90
N PHE A 188 0.32 -1.28 -28.16
CA PHE A 188 1.28 -0.96 -27.13
C PHE A 188 2.51 -1.88 -27.22
N GLU A 189 3.67 -1.27 -27.49
CA GLU A 189 4.91 -2.01 -27.78
C GLU A 189 6.01 -1.78 -26.74
N ASN A 190 5.77 -0.98 -25.70
CA ASN A 190 6.80 -0.74 -24.70
C ASN A 190 7.05 -2.02 -23.88
N THR A 191 8.32 -2.37 -23.73
CA THR A 191 8.77 -3.46 -22.86
C THR A 191 9.58 -2.91 -21.69
N PRO A 192 9.57 -3.58 -20.52
CA PRO A 192 10.47 -3.23 -19.44
C PRO A 192 11.93 -3.29 -19.91
N VAL A 193 12.75 -2.37 -19.40
CA VAL A 193 14.19 -2.39 -19.71
C VAL A 193 14.83 -3.61 -19.03
N THR A 194 15.88 -4.16 -19.64
CA THR A 194 16.68 -5.23 -19.04
C THR A 194 18.16 -4.94 -19.27
N PRO A 195 19.03 -5.19 -18.28
CA PRO A 195 20.46 -5.04 -18.47
C PRO A 195 20.98 -6.08 -19.47
N PRO A 196 21.99 -5.76 -20.28
CA PRO A 196 22.71 -6.74 -21.08
C PRO A 196 23.28 -7.87 -20.24
N ALA A 197 23.41 -9.07 -20.81
CA ALA A 197 23.84 -10.27 -20.07
C ALA A 197 25.25 -10.18 -19.47
N ASN A 198 26.11 -9.32 -20.02
CA ASN A 198 27.48 -9.05 -19.56
C ASN A 198 27.59 -7.87 -18.59
N ALA A 199 26.46 -7.22 -18.23
CA ALA A 199 26.46 -6.12 -17.29
C ALA A 199 26.97 -6.58 -15.92
N LYS A 200 27.81 -5.76 -15.29
CA LYS A 200 28.46 -6.10 -14.01
C LYS A 200 27.48 -5.88 -12.86
N PRO A 201 27.14 -6.91 -12.07
CA PRO A 201 26.25 -6.75 -10.94
C PRO A 201 26.92 -5.93 -9.84
N VAL A 202 26.21 -4.95 -9.32
CA VAL A 202 26.58 -4.15 -8.14
C VAL A 202 25.33 -3.96 -7.27
N GLN A 203 25.48 -3.38 -6.08
CA GLN A 203 24.34 -3.02 -5.24
C GLN A 203 24.47 -1.57 -4.79
N TYR A 204 23.32 -0.95 -4.51
CA TYR A 204 23.23 0.36 -3.88
C TYR A 204 22.31 0.26 -2.67
N THR A 205 22.55 1.07 -1.65
CA THR A 205 21.46 1.44 -0.74
C THR A 205 20.70 2.62 -1.33
N LEU A 206 19.38 2.55 -1.35
CA LEU A 206 18.47 3.62 -1.74
C LEU A 206 17.85 4.24 -0.49
N SER A 207 17.92 5.57 -0.39
CA SER A 207 17.15 6.36 0.57
C SER A 207 16.47 7.54 -0.15
N SER A 208 15.39 8.05 0.43
CA SER A 208 14.68 9.25 -0.04
C SER A 208 14.22 10.07 1.16
N LYS A 209 13.63 11.24 0.92
CA LYS A 209 13.01 12.05 1.99
C LYS A 209 11.92 11.29 2.74
N GLU A 210 11.14 10.47 2.04
CA GLU A 210 10.07 9.62 2.58
C GLU A 210 10.61 8.30 3.17
N GLU A 211 11.89 8.01 2.96
CA GLU A 211 12.52 6.75 3.35
C GLU A 211 13.94 7.00 3.85
N THR A 212 14.00 7.38 5.12
CA THR A 212 15.24 7.73 5.81
C THR A 212 16.03 6.49 6.24
N SER A 213 15.38 5.33 6.38
CA SER A 213 16.08 4.04 6.55
C SER A 213 16.41 3.47 5.17
N PRO A 214 17.69 3.35 4.78
CA PRO A 214 18.02 2.89 3.45
C PRO A 214 17.56 1.44 3.21
N ARG A 215 17.30 1.07 1.96
CA ARG A 215 17.12 -0.33 1.54
C ARG A 215 18.15 -0.73 0.50
N VAL A 216 18.60 -1.98 0.50
CA VAL A 216 19.45 -2.49 -0.58
C VAL A 216 18.62 -2.69 -1.83
N ILE A 217 19.12 -2.19 -2.96
CA ILE A 217 18.61 -2.45 -4.29
C ILE A 217 19.73 -3.07 -5.14
N ASP A 218 19.32 -3.89 -6.09
CA ASP A 218 20.24 -4.47 -7.05
C ASP A 218 20.50 -3.48 -8.19
N ALA A 219 21.71 -3.53 -8.74
CA ALA A 219 22.08 -2.77 -9.92
C ALA A 219 22.96 -3.58 -10.86
N ALA A 220 23.04 -3.14 -12.11
CA ALA A 220 23.95 -3.68 -13.09
C ALA A 220 24.58 -2.55 -13.91
N ILE A 221 25.88 -2.63 -14.18
CA ILE A 221 26.64 -1.60 -14.90
C ILE A 221 27.08 -2.14 -16.25
N ASP A 222 26.74 -1.44 -17.34
CA ASP A 222 27.22 -1.72 -18.68
C ASP A 222 27.71 -0.43 -19.36
N GLY A 223 29.04 -0.29 -19.48
CA GLY A 223 29.65 0.96 -19.94
C GLY A 223 29.21 2.15 -19.07
N ASN A 224 28.48 3.08 -19.68
CA ASN A 224 27.92 4.25 -19.01
C ASN A 224 26.50 4.04 -18.47
N ASP A 225 25.87 2.90 -18.75
CA ASP A 225 24.51 2.63 -18.31
C ASP A 225 24.48 1.98 -16.94
N ILE A 226 23.59 2.47 -16.09
CA ILE A 226 23.32 1.95 -14.75
C ILE A 226 21.88 1.46 -14.73
N TYR A 227 21.68 0.16 -14.59
CA TYR A 227 20.36 -0.44 -14.44
C TYR A 227 20.09 -0.63 -12.95
N LEU A 228 18.94 -0.19 -12.47
CA LEU A 228 18.53 -0.27 -11.06
C LEU A 228 17.27 -1.11 -10.93
N LYS A 229 17.25 -2.08 -10.01
CA LYS A 229 16.11 -2.99 -9.76
C LYS A 229 15.71 -2.95 -8.29
N GLY A 230 14.41 -2.87 -8.03
CA GLY A 230 13.87 -2.75 -6.67
C GLY A 230 13.68 -1.30 -6.20
N ILE A 231 13.55 -0.35 -7.14
CA ILE A 231 13.19 1.03 -6.80
C ILE A 231 11.78 1.12 -6.24
N SER A 232 10.82 0.34 -6.76
CA SER A 232 9.45 0.38 -6.24
C SER A 232 9.32 -0.39 -4.93
N LYS A 233 8.44 0.05 -4.02
CA LYS A 233 8.17 -0.63 -2.74
C LYS A 233 7.23 -1.82 -2.92
N THR A 234 6.41 -1.84 -3.97
CA THR A 234 5.53 -2.98 -4.24
C THR A 234 6.29 -4.22 -4.71
N SER A 235 5.92 -5.37 -4.15
CA SER A 235 6.47 -6.68 -4.57
C SER A 235 6.22 -6.99 -6.04
N LYS A 236 5.14 -6.44 -6.63
CA LYS A 236 4.80 -6.62 -8.04
C LYS A 236 5.87 -6.08 -8.99
N LEU A 237 6.58 -5.02 -8.58
CA LEU A 237 7.61 -4.34 -9.36
C LEU A 237 9.03 -4.57 -8.81
N ALA A 238 9.20 -5.44 -7.80
CA ALA A 238 10.49 -5.67 -7.15
C ALA A 238 11.59 -6.14 -8.12
N ASN A 239 11.22 -6.87 -9.18
CA ASN A 239 12.16 -7.40 -10.17
C ASN A 239 12.27 -6.56 -11.46
N VAL A 240 11.70 -5.37 -11.47
CA VAL A 240 11.67 -4.50 -12.64
C VAL A 240 12.86 -3.54 -12.62
N TRP A 241 13.51 -3.39 -13.77
CA TRP A 241 14.64 -2.49 -13.93
C TRP A 241 14.19 -1.10 -14.39
N VAL A 242 14.95 -0.08 -14.00
CA VAL A 242 15.01 1.23 -14.68
C VAL A 242 16.45 1.50 -15.09
N LYS A 243 16.63 2.31 -16.13
CA LYS A 243 17.93 2.65 -16.68
C LYS A 243 18.29 4.11 -16.42
N LEU A 244 19.50 4.35 -15.95
CA LEU A 244 20.18 5.63 -15.99
C LEU A 244 21.32 5.56 -17.01
N THR A 245 21.69 6.69 -17.60
CA THR A 245 22.91 6.82 -18.40
C THR A 245 23.81 7.89 -17.78
N GLN A 246 25.03 7.50 -17.44
CA GLN A 246 26.05 8.36 -16.85
C GLN A 246 26.79 9.16 -17.92
N ASN A 247 26.97 10.45 -17.66
CA ASN A 247 27.79 11.36 -18.45
C ASN A 247 28.60 12.26 -17.50
N GLY A 248 29.89 11.93 -17.35
CA GLY A 248 30.79 12.60 -16.40
C GLY A 248 30.27 12.51 -14.96
N ASN A 249 30.03 13.67 -14.35
CA ASN A 249 29.56 13.81 -12.98
C ASN A 249 28.02 13.81 -12.86
N THR A 250 27.32 13.32 -13.88
CA THR A 250 25.84 13.23 -13.87
C THR A 250 25.38 11.86 -14.36
N ALA A 251 24.22 11.40 -13.89
CA ALA A 251 23.52 10.24 -14.43
C ALA A 251 22.04 10.56 -14.63
N GLU A 252 21.47 10.17 -15.77
CA GLU A 252 20.14 10.63 -16.19
C GLU A 252 19.17 9.48 -16.46
N MET A 253 17.97 9.56 -15.87
CA MET A 253 16.82 8.70 -16.21
C MET A 253 15.90 9.47 -17.17
N LEU A 254 15.61 8.95 -18.36
CA LEU A 254 14.53 9.52 -19.16
C LEU A 254 13.18 9.28 -18.48
N THR A 255 12.29 10.26 -18.54
CA THR A 255 10.91 10.13 -18.02
C THR A 255 10.12 9.08 -18.79
N ASN A 256 9.10 8.49 -18.17
CA ASN A 256 8.23 7.47 -18.74
C ASN A 256 8.93 6.16 -19.13
N GLN A 257 9.83 5.64 -18.29
CA GLN A 257 10.30 4.27 -18.44
C GLN A 257 9.22 3.28 -18.01
N TYR A 258 8.89 2.33 -18.88
CA TYR A 258 7.82 1.38 -18.66
C TYR A 258 8.24 0.31 -17.64
N LEU A 259 7.36 0.04 -16.68
CA LEU A 259 7.61 -0.87 -15.57
C LEU A 259 6.79 -2.17 -15.64
N GLY A 260 5.87 -2.27 -16.59
CA GLY A 260 4.91 -3.38 -16.67
C GLY A 260 3.49 -2.96 -16.28
N THR A 261 2.68 -3.93 -15.88
CA THR A 261 1.28 -3.72 -15.51
C THR A 261 1.03 -3.96 -14.02
N THR A 262 0.24 -3.11 -13.38
CA THR A 262 -0.11 -3.21 -11.97
C THR A 262 -1.58 -2.89 -11.74
N VAL A 263 -2.08 -3.14 -10.54
CA VAL A 263 -3.39 -2.69 -10.04
C VAL A 263 -3.21 -1.75 -8.87
N ARG A 264 -4.23 -0.93 -8.55
CA ARG A 264 -4.15 0.02 -7.44
C ARG A 264 -3.85 -0.66 -6.09
N THR A 265 -4.36 -1.87 -5.86
CA THR A 265 -4.11 -2.63 -4.64
C THR A 265 -2.68 -3.16 -4.50
N ASP A 266 -1.85 -3.05 -5.54
CA ASP A 266 -0.41 -3.35 -5.43
C ASP A 266 0.34 -2.28 -4.62
N PHE A 267 -0.22 -1.06 -4.51
CA PHE A 267 0.41 0.09 -3.83
C PHE A 267 -0.32 0.51 -2.56
N VAL A 268 -1.65 0.35 -2.52
CA VAL A 268 -2.47 0.70 -1.36
C VAL A 268 -3.27 -0.49 -0.88
N ARG A 269 -3.43 -0.65 0.43
CA ARG A 269 -4.09 -1.82 1.03
C ARG A 269 -5.54 -2.01 0.58
N PHE A 270 -6.27 -0.93 0.33
CA PHE A 270 -7.68 -0.97 -0.01
C PHE A 270 -7.98 -0.05 -1.19
N SER A 271 -8.58 -0.61 -2.24
CA SER A 271 -9.16 0.15 -3.35
C SER A 271 -10.31 -0.61 -3.98
N ASN A 272 -11.30 0.12 -4.49
CA ASN A 272 -12.39 -0.42 -5.29
C ASN A 272 -12.10 -0.36 -6.81
N ASP A 273 -10.95 0.18 -7.21
CA ASP A 273 -10.49 0.15 -8.59
C ASP A 273 -9.69 -1.14 -8.83
N ALA A 274 -10.33 -2.09 -9.50
CA ALA A 274 -9.74 -3.38 -9.87
C ALA A 274 -9.05 -3.36 -11.23
N SER A 275 -8.96 -2.20 -11.88
CA SER A 275 -8.42 -2.09 -13.23
C SER A 275 -6.92 -2.31 -13.24
N VAL A 276 -6.46 -2.91 -14.33
CA VAL A 276 -5.04 -3.08 -14.62
C VAL A 276 -4.55 -1.86 -15.40
N TYR A 277 -3.41 -1.31 -15.00
CA TYR A 277 -2.77 -0.16 -15.63
C TYR A 277 -1.36 -0.45 -16.10
N HIS A 278 -0.97 0.07 -17.27
CA HIS A 278 0.40 0.27 -17.67
C HIS A 278 1.06 1.27 -16.71
N THR A 279 2.18 0.87 -16.13
CA THR A 279 2.85 1.61 -15.04
C THR A 279 4.20 2.12 -15.50
N TYR A 280 4.58 3.33 -15.06
CA TYR A 280 5.80 4.01 -15.49
C TYR A 280 6.55 4.63 -14.33
N ALA A 281 7.87 4.74 -14.50
CA ALA A 281 8.73 5.64 -13.76
C ALA A 281 8.77 7.00 -14.49
N ALA A 282 8.28 8.06 -13.85
CA ALA A 282 8.21 9.40 -14.41
C ALA A 282 9.03 10.39 -13.56
N ALA A 283 9.76 11.26 -14.25
CA ALA A 283 10.60 12.28 -13.64
C ALA A 283 9.83 13.60 -13.52
N TYR A 284 10.01 14.26 -12.38
CA TYR A 284 9.37 15.53 -12.07
C TYR A 284 10.40 16.50 -11.48
N SER A 285 10.35 17.79 -11.82
CA SER A 285 11.25 18.78 -11.23
C SER A 285 10.89 19.11 -9.78
N ASP A 286 9.59 19.00 -9.45
CA ASP A 286 9.00 19.23 -8.14
C ASP A 286 7.75 18.34 -7.96
N ALA A 287 6.94 18.55 -6.93
CA ALA A 287 5.77 17.73 -6.65
C ALA A 287 4.70 17.72 -7.77
N SER A 288 4.70 18.66 -8.72
CA SER A 288 3.64 18.82 -9.73
C SER A 288 4.13 19.02 -11.18
N THR A 289 5.38 19.43 -11.36
CA THR A 289 5.93 19.79 -12.67
C THR A 289 6.65 18.60 -13.31
N LEU A 290 6.11 18.09 -14.42
CA LEU A 290 6.73 17.01 -15.18
C LEU A 290 8.07 17.46 -15.78
N ALA A 291 9.10 16.61 -15.65
CA ALA A 291 10.40 16.80 -16.27
C ALA A 291 10.62 15.75 -17.38
N SER A 292 11.44 16.09 -18.37
CA SER A 292 11.84 15.14 -19.42
C SER A 292 12.79 14.06 -18.91
N LYS A 293 13.50 14.34 -17.81
CA LYS A 293 14.47 13.44 -17.19
C LYS A 293 14.65 13.70 -15.70
N LEU A 294 15.12 12.68 -14.99
CA LEU A 294 15.62 12.75 -13.62
C LEU A 294 17.15 12.81 -13.67
N THR A 295 17.76 13.83 -13.08
CA THR A 295 19.23 13.99 -13.11
C THR A 295 19.81 13.76 -11.71
N PHE A 296 20.73 12.81 -11.62
CA PHE A 296 21.57 12.57 -10.46
C PHE A 296 22.91 13.28 -10.63
N SER A 297 23.39 13.95 -9.59
CA SER A 297 24.80 14.30 -9.44
C SER A 297 25.57 13.07 -8.98
N VAL A 298 26.71 12.80 -9.60
CA VAL A 298 27.60 11.67 -9.26
C VAL A 298 28.81 12.21 -8.53
N ASN A 299 29.03 11.76 -7.30
CA ASN A 299 30.28 11.99 -6.60
C ASN A 299 31.35 11.04 -7.15
N ALA A 300 32.37 11.59 -7.81
CA ALA A 300 33.43 10.79 -8.44
C ALA A 300 34.32 10.03 -7.44
N GLU A 301 34.43 10.50 -6.20
CA GLU A 301 35.27 9.87 -5.16
C GLU A 301 34.55 8.68 -4.50
N THR A 302 33.26 8.84 -4.22
CA THR A 302 32.48 7.86 -3.45
C THR A 302 31.56 7.00 -4.30
N GLY A 303 31.29 7.41 -5.55
CA GLY A 303 30.29 6.79 -6.43
C GLY A 303 28.85 7.00 -5.99
N VAL A 304 28.59 7.90 -5.03
CA VAL A 304 27.24 8.23 -4.55
C VAL A 304 26.51 9.05 -5.60
N LEU A 305 25.26 8.67 -5.91
CA LEU A 305 24.36 9.40 -6.77
C LEU A 305 23.33 10.15 -5.92
N THR A 306 23.17 11.45 -6.13
CA THR A 306 22.17 12.28 -5.43
C THR A 306 21.28 13.00 -6.43
N CYS A 307 19.97 12.92 -6.25
CA CYS A 307 19.00 13.59 -7.11
C CYS A 307 18.11 14.51 -6.28
N ASN A 308 18.00 15.79 -6.67
CA ASN A 308 17.10 16.75 -6.02
C ASN A 308 15.70 16.79 -6.66
N ASN A 309 15.52 16.13 -7.80
CA ASN A 309 14.25 16.01 -8.49
C ASN A 309 13.38 14.89 -7.86
N VAL A 310 12.15 14.77 -8.33
CA VAL A 310 11.16 13.82 -7.81
C VAL A 310 10.97 12.69 -8.81
N LEU A 311 11.11 11.45 -8.33
CA LEU A 311 10.70 10.27 -9.08
C LEU A 311 9.31 9.87 -8.63
N LYS A 312 8.40 9.63 -9.57
CA LYS A 312 7.08 9.07 -9.30
C LYS A 312 6.86 7.76 -10.05
N ILE A 313 6.28 6.79 -9.36
CA ILE A 313 5.69 5.59 -9.99
C ILE A 313 4.22 5.90 -10.27
N VAL A 314 3.81 5.80 -11.53
CA VAL A 314 2.54 6.37 -12.01
C VAL A 314 1.79 5.40 -12.91
N PHE A 315 0.46 5.48 -12.88
CA PHE A 315 -0.40 4.85 -13.89
C PHE A 315 -0.51 5.74 -15.13
N GLY A 316 -0.32 5.11 -16.28
CA GLY A 316 -0.26 5.79 -17.56
C GLY A 316 1.02 6.60 -17.75
N LYS A 317 1.32 6.86 -19.01
CA LYS A 317 2.41 7.72 -19.44
C LYS A 317 2.10 9.16 -19.05
N ARG A 318 3.08 9.86 -18.50
CA ARG A 318 2.93 11.27 -18.13
C ARG A 318 3.22 12.21 -19.30
N SER A 319 2.38 13.22 -19.41
CA SER A 319 2.46 14.34 -20.34
C SER A 319 2.09 15.62 -19.58
N THR A 320 2.22 16.77 -20.23
CA THR A 320 1.76 18.05 -19.68
C THR A 320 0.26 18.07 -19.40
N GLU A 321 -0.54 17.22 -20.07
CA GLU A 321 -1.99 17.14 -19.91
C GLU A 321 -2.42 16.39 -18.64
N ASN A 322 -1.57 15.50 -18.10
CA ASN A 322 -1.87 14.67 -16.94
C ASN A 322 -0.77 14.70 -15.86
N ALA A 323 0.10 15.71 -15.89
CA ALA A 323 1.24 15.84 -15.00
C ALA A 323 0.83 15.91 -13.51
N SER A 324 -0.30 16.55 -13.21
CA SER A 324 -0.79 16.79 -11.85
C SER A 324 -1.37 15.56 -11.14
N VAL A 325 -1.47 14.41 -11.81
CA VAL A 325 -2.01 13.18 -11.20
C VAL A 325 -1.00 12.60 -10.20
N ASP A 326 -1.50 12.29 -9.00
CA ASP A 326 -0.68 11.73 -7.90
C ASP A 326 0.06 10.46 -8.32
N GLY A 327 1.30 10.34 -7.81
CA GLY A 327 2.08 9.12 -7.91
C GLY A 327 1.54 8.04 -6.98
N MET A 328 1.59 6.79 -7.41
CA MET A 328 1.34 5.65 -6.52
C MET A 328 2.48 5.49 -5.51
N GLU A 329 3.70 5.82 -5.94
CA GLU A 329 4.85 6.03 -5.06
C GLU A 329 5.55 7.31 -5.49
N THR A 330 6.09 8.04 -4.51
CA THR A 330 6.86 9.27 -4.72
C THR A 330 8.16 9.16 -3.95
N PHE A 331 9.26 9.50 -4.61
CA PHE A 331 10.59 9.55 -4.01
C PHE A 331 11.19 10.93 -4.28
N GLU A 332 11.28 11.75 -3.24
CA GLU A 332 11.99 13.03 -3.27
C GLU A 332 13.41 12.85 -2.75
N SER A 333 14.36 13.60 -3.31
CA SER A 333 15.73 13.62 -2.81
C SER A 333 16.41 12.23 -2.78
N LEU A 334 16.26 11.46 -3.87
CA LEU A 334 16.84 10.11 -3.97
C LEU A 334 18.35 10.14 -3.80
N VAL A 335 18.86 9.26 -2.95
CA VAL A 335 20.30 9.01 -2.77
C VAL A 335 20.57 7.52 -2.99
N LEU A 336 21.50 7.22 -3.89
CA LEU A 336 22.00 5.88 -4.12
C LEU A 336 23.46 5.82 -3.69
N THR A 337 23.75 5.06 -2.64
CA THR A 337 25.10 4.88 -2.11
C THR A 337 25.60 3.49 -2.48
N PRO A 338 26.77 3.34 -3.16
CA PRO A 338 27.32 2.03 -3.47
C PRO A 338 27.38 1.14 -2.23
N PHE A 339 26.87 -0.07 -2.36
CA PHE A 339 26.76 -1.01 -1.26
C PHE A 339 27.58 -2.25 -1.54
N VAL A 340 28.39 -2.62 -0.54
CA VAL A 340 29.11 -3.88 -0.50
C VAL A 340 28.81 -4.50 0.84
N LYS A 341 28.28 -5.72 0.83
CA LYS A 341 28.07 -6.49 2.06
C LYS A 341 29.40 -6.65 2.78
N LYS A 342 29.43 -6.30 4.06
CA LYS A 342 30.62 -6.40 4.90
C LYS A 342 30.28 -7.14 6.19
N ALA A 343 31.23 -7.94 6.64
CA ALA A 343 31.25 -8.47 7.99
C ALA A 343 31.41 -7.32 8.99
N ALA A 344 30.43 -7.13 9.86
CA ALA A 344 30.47 -6.06 10.85
C ALA A 344 29.58 -6.39 12.06
N LYS A 345 29.96 -5.87 13.23
CA LYS A 345 29.15 -5.94 14.44
C LYS A 345 28.00 -4.94 14.37
N PRO A 346 26.74 -5.35 14.59
CA PRO A 346 25.63 -4.42 14.68
C PRO A 346 25.81 -3.44 15.84
N ALA A 347 25.26 -2.23 15.69
CA ALA A 347 25.10 -1.31 16.81
C ALA A 347 24.22 -1.91 17.91
N ALA A 348 24.56 -1.62 19.17
CA ALA A 348 23.77 -2.05 20.31
C ALA A 348 22.36 -1.42 20.29
N PRO A 349 21.31 -2.16 20.72
CA PRO A 349 20.00 -1.58 20.96
C PRO A 349 20.06 -0.52 22.05
N THR A 350 19.16 0.46 22.01
CA THR A 350 18.99 1.42 23.11
C THR A 350 17.64 1.22 23.76
N LEU A 351 17.63 1.19 25.10
CA LEU A 351 16.40 1.01 25.85
C LEU A 351 15.49 2.23 25.68
N HIS A 352 14.22 1.99 25.37
CA HIS A 352 13.21 3.04 25.31
C HIS A 352 12.30 3.00 26.55
N TYR A 353 11.65 1.87 26.79
CA TYR A 353 10.65 1.74 27.83
C TYR A 353 10.63 0.31 28.39
N ARG A 354 10.28 0.18 29.65
CA ARG A 354 10.06 -1.12 30.29
C ARG A 354 9.04 -1.01 31.42
N SER A 355 8.20 -2.01 31.57
CA SER A 355 7.25 -2.12 32.69
C SER A 355 6.82 -3.55 32.95
N ALA A 356 6.30 -3.80 34.14
CA ALA A 356 5.50 -4.95 34.51
C ALA A 356 4.19 -4.45 35.11
N VAL A 357 3.07 -4.90 34.55
CA VAL A 357 1.73 -4.50 34.96
C VAL A 357 0.90 -5.77 35.16
N ASP A 358 0.32 -5.91 36.34
CA ASP A 358 -0.63 -6.99 36.61
C ASP A 358 -1.98 -6.68 35.95
N SER A 359 -2.64 -7.73 35.46
CA SER A 359 -4.04 -7.67 35.06
C SER A 359 -4.91 -7.30 36.25
N TYR A 360 -6.10 -6.75 35.98
CA TYR A 360 -7.01 -6.28 37.03
C TYR A 360 -7.39 -7.38 38.05
N ASP A 361 -7.47 -8.63 37.59
CA ASP A 361 -7.76 -9.81 38.39
C ASP A 361 -6.49 -10.49 38.96
N TYR A 362 -5.31 -9.90 38.75
CA TYR A 362 -3.99 -10.40 39.16
C TYR A 362 -3.67 -11.82 38.66
N SER A 363 -4.35 -12.29 37.61
CA SER A 363 -4.11 -13.61 37.01
C SER A 363 -2.92 -13.62 36.04
N LEU A 364 -2.50 -12.45 35.56
CA LEU A 364 -1.47 -12.31 34.54
C LEU A 364 -0.63 -11.05 34.80
N THR A 365 0.69 -11.17 34.79
CA THR A 365 1.59 -10.01 34.70
C THR A 365 2.03 -9.84 33.26
N THR A 366 1.71 -8.69 32.66
CA THR A 366 2.22 -8.31 31.35
C THR A 366 3.46 -7.46 31.51
N ILE A 367 4.57 -7.91 30.94
CA ILE A 367 5.82 -7.16 30.87
C ILE A 367 5.95 -6.58 29.47
N THR A 368 6.16 -5.28 29.38
CA THR A 368 6.45 -4.58 28.12
C THR A 368 7.93 -4.21 28.10
N LEU A 369 8.63 -4.56 27.02
CA LEU A 369 9.97 -4.07 26.71
C LEU A 369 9.92 -3.35 25.38
N ALA A 370 10.24 -2.05 25.37
CA ALA A 370 10.44 -1.29 24.16
C ALA A 370 11.90 -0.81 24.05
N PHE A 371 12.46 -0.88 22.85
CA PHE A 371 13.83 -0.49 22.57
C PHE A 371 13.96 -0.03 21.12
N TYR A 372 14.96 0.80 20.86
CA TYR A 372 15.31 1.23 19.51
C TYR A 372 16.43 0.35 18.95
N VAL A 373 16.32 0.02 17.67
CA VAL A 373 17.32 -0.71 16.89
C VAL A 373 17.65 0.05 15.62
N ARG A 374 18.90 -0.04 15.17
CA ARG A 374 19.32 0.52 13.88
C ARG A 374 19.94 -0.57 13.03
N ASN A 375 19.71 -0.51 11.73
CA ASN A 375 20.32 -1.39 10.73
C ASN A 375 21.71 -0.88 10.32
N VAL A 376 22.57 -0.64 11.31
CA VAL A 376 23.93 -0.14 11.11
C VAL A 376 24.90 -0.88 12.02
N ASP A 377 26.18 -0.84 11.65
CA ASP A 377 27.27 -1.26 12.51
C ASP A 377 27.60 -0.22 13.60
N GLU A 378 28.56 -0.53 14.47
CA GLU A 378 29.01 0.38 15.54
C GLU A 378 29.54 1.73 15.02
N SER A 379 29.99 1.80 13.76
CA SER A 379 30.47 3.02 13.09
C SER A 379 29.36 3.76 12.33
N GLY A 380 28.14 3.23 12.31
CA GLY A 380 27.01 3.82 11.60
C GLY A 380 26.91 3.41 10.12
N ASN A 381 27.72 2.46 9.64
CA ASN A 381 27.60 1.96 8.27
C ASN A 381 26.39 1.02 8.14
N TYR A 382 25.67 1.13 7.04
CA TYR A 382 24.48 0.33 6.77
C TYR A 382 24.75 -1.17 6.77
N LEU A 383 23.85 -1.94 7.40
CA LEU A 383 23.78 -3.40 7.36
C LEU A 383 22.46 -3.85 6.75
N ASP A 384 22.50 -4.89 5.92
CA ASP A 384 21.31 -5.47 5.28
C ASP A 384 20.39 -6.09 6.34
N PRO A 385 19.19 -5.53 6.60
CA PRO A 385 18.30 -6.01 7.64
C PRO A 385 17.79 -7.43 7.43
N ASN A 386 17.80 -7.94 6.18
CA ASN A 386 17.40 -9.32 5.88
C ASN A 386 18.37 -10.34 6.49
N ASN A 387 19.59 -9.91 6.76
CA ASN A 387 20.63 -10.66 7.43
C ASN A 387 20.72 -10.31 8.93
N MET A 388 19.78 -9.50 9.45
CA MET A 388 19.73 -9.09 10.84
C MET A 388 18.56 -9.73 11.59
N TYR A 389 18.80 -10.07 12.84
CA TYR A 389 17.79 -10.48 13.79
C TYR A 389 18.23 -10.06 15.20
N TYR A 390 17.38 -10.29 16.19
CA TYR A 390 17.75 -10.11 17.58
C TYR A 390 17.29 -11.28 18.44
N ASN A 391 18.07 -11.54 19.49
CA ASN A 391 17.75 -12.51 20.52
C ASN A 391 17.44 -11.80 21.83
N VAL A 392 16.54 -12.39 22.60
CA VAL A 392 16.21 -11.94 23.96
C VAL A 392 16.70 -12.99 24.94
N TYR A 393 17.30 -12.58 26.06
CA TYR A 393 17.73 -13.44 27.15
C TYR A 393 17.03 -13.00 28.44
N ILE A 394 16.64 -13.97 29.26
CA ILE A 394 15.85 -13.76 30.50
C ILE A 394 16.67 -14.18 31.71
N ASN A 395 16.69 -13.37 32.77
CA ASN A 395 17.26 -13.70 34.08
C ASN A 395 18.67 -14.32 34.02
N ASP A 396 19.56 -13.73 33.20
CA ASP A 396 20.93 -14.20 33.01
C ASP A 396 21.07 -15.62 32.43
N ASN A 397 20.00 -16.17 31.84
CA ASN A 397 20.07 -17.43 31.12
C ASN A 397 21.02 -17.29 29.92
N PRO A 398 22.02 -18.17 29.75
CA PRO A 398 22.95 -18.11 28.63
C PRO A 398 22.32 -18.50 27.29
N GLN A 399 21.13 -19.11 27.30
CA GLN A 399 20.39 -19.46 26.09
C GLN A 399 19.34 -18.40 25.77
N PRO A 400 19.17 -18.03 24.49
CA PRO A 400 18.14 -17.11 24.08
C PRO A 400 16.75 -17.68 24.36
N PHE A 401 15.84 -16.81 24.80
CA PHE A 401 14.47 -17.13 25.08
C PHE A 401 13.74 -17.58 23.82
N LYS A 402 13.02 -18.70 23.93
CA LYS A 402 12.21 -19.25 22.86
C LYS A 402 10.76 -18.80 23.03
N PHE A 403 10.29 -17.98 22.11
CA PHE A 403 8.89 -17.59 22.01
C PHE A 403 8.09 -18.73 21.40
N LEU A 404 7.05 -19.17 22.10
CA LEU A 404 6.21 -20.31 21.69
C LEU A 404 4.91 -19.84 21.08
N LYS A 405 4.53 -20.41 19.94
CA LYS A 405 3.24 -20.14 19.27
C LYS A 405 2.05 -20.42 20.19
N SER A 406 2.18 -21.40 21.07
CA SER A 406 1.15 -21.76 22.05
C SER A 406 0.89 -20.67 23.10
N GLN A 407 1.87 -19.79 23.35
CA GLN A 407 1.76 -18.68 24.31
C GLN A 407 1.43 -17.36 23.60
N TYR A 408 1.90 -17.19 22.37
CA TYR A 408 1.74 -15.97 21.58
C TYR A 408 0.81 -16.21 20.40
N TYR A 409 -0.47 -15.89 20.57
CA TYR A 409 -1.53 -16.30 19.65
C TYR A 409 -1.35 -15.78 18.21
N TYR A 410 -0.75 -14.61 18.01
CA TYR A 410 -0.52 -14.04 16.68
C TYR A 410 0.86 -14.31 16.08
N LEU A 411 1.73 -15.01 16.81
CA LEU A 411 3.02 -15.49 16.31
C LEU A 411 2.81 -16.45 15.13
N GLU A 412 3.68 -16.52 14.13
CA GLU A 412 3.47 -17.48 13.03
C GLU A 412 3.93 -18.90 13.38
N LYS A 413 5.06 -18.98 14.11
CA LYS A 413 5.73 -20.21 14.52
C LYS A 413 6.60 -19.92 15.73
N ASP A 414 6.95 -20.96 16.48
CA ASP A 414 7.99 -20.86 17.51
C ASP A 414 9.25 -20.17 16.96
N MET A 415 9.84 -19.25 17.73
CA MET A 415 11.04 -18.53 17.31
C MET A 415 11.97 -18.16 18.46
N VAL A 416 13.25 -18.07 18.12
CA VAL A 416 14.36 -17.67 19.00
C VAL A 416 15.07 -16.46 18.40
N ASP A 417 15.36 -16.57 17.10
CA ASP A 417 15.91 -15.51 16.27
C ASP A 417 14.75 -14.68 15.73
N ILE A 418 14.53 -13.49 16.28
CA ILE A 418 13.44 -12.59 15.86
C ILE A 418 13.95 -11.73 14.70
N PRO A 419 13.45 -11.89 13.46
CA PRO A 419 13.92 -11.10 12.32
C PRO A 419 13.81 -9.59 12.56
N PHE A 420 14.71 -8.80 11.98
CA PHE A 420 14.81 -7.36 12.25
C PHE A 420 13.49 -6.58 12.06
N TYR A 421 12.70 -6.95 11.06
CA TYR A 421 11.40 -6.34 10.75
C TYR A 421 10.19 -7.17 11.19
N TYR A 422 10.40 -8.20 12.02
CA TYR A 422 9.30 -9.06 12.43
C TYR A 422 8.29 -8.31 13.31
N GLN A 423 7.03 -8.35 12.90
CA GLN A 423 5.86 -8.04 13.70
C GLN A 423 4.90 -9.22 13.61
N ASP A 424 4.11 -9.45 14.65
CA ASP A 424 3.07 -10.47 14.58
C ASP A 424 1.89 -10.01 13.69
N LYS A 425 0.95 -10.93 13.43
CA LYS A 425 -0.18 -10.69 12.51
C LYS A 425 -1.07 -9.50 12.89
N ARG A 426 -1.10 -9.11 14.16
CA ARG A 426 -1.90 -7.98 14.66
C ARG A 426 -1.04 -6.79 15.10
N ASN A 427 0.29 -6.90 15.02
CA ASN A 427 1.23 -5.96 15.59
C ASN A 427 0.92 -5.72 17.08
N GLU A 428 0.73 -6.80 17.86
CA GLU A 428 0.27 -6.76 19.27
C GLU A 428 1.37 -7.10 20.29
N ASP A 429 1.85 -8.34 20.28
CA ASP A 429 2.90 -8.87 21.16
C ASP A 429 4.30 -8.52 20.65
N PHE A 430 4.47 -8.56 19.33
CA PHE A 430 5.68 -8.18 18.62
C PHE A 430 5.33 -6.99 17.73
N LYS A 431 5.69 -5.79 18.19
CA LYS A 431 5.36 -4.55 17.50
C LYS A 431 6.58 -3.91 16.88
N VAL A 432 6.38 -3.40 15.66
CA VAL A 432 7.35 -2.54 14.96
C VAL A 432 6.69 -1.18 14.73
N ALA A 433 7.40 -0.12 15.13
CA ALA A 433 7.07 1.25 14.79
C ALA A 433 8.38 1.97 14.47
N ASP A 434 8.65 2.19 13.19
CA ASP A 434 9.92 2.71 12.70
C ASP A 434 11.15 1.92 13.24
N ASP A 435 12.04 2.59 13.96
CA ASP A 435 13.23 2.00 14.59
C ASP A 435 12.93 1.38 15.97
N GLN A 436 11.71 1.52 16.49
CA GLN A 436 11.29 0.94 17.75
C GLN A 436 10.81 -0.50 17.59
N ARG A 437 11.16 -1.34 18.56
CA ARG A 437 10.63 -2.69 18.77
C ARG A 437 9.94 -2.73 20.13
N ILE A 438 8.77 -3.35 20.19
CA ILE A 438 8.04 -3.58 21.44
C ILE A 438 7.74 -5.07 21.55
N LEU A 439 8.12 -5.66 22.68
CA LEU A 439 7.88 -7.06 23.01
C LEU A 439 7.06 -7.15 24.29
N HIS A 440 6.07 -8.04 24.28
CA HIS A 440 5.29 -8.41 25.46
C HIS A 440 5.68 -9.79 26.00
N PHE A 441 5.68 -9.92 27.33
CA PHE A 441 5.92 -11.19 28.02
C PHE A 441 4.85 -11.43 29.08
N TYR A 442 4.54 -12.70 29.30
CA TYR A 442 3.45 -13.15 30.16
C TYR A 442 3.98 -14.06 31.28
N ASP A 443 5.04 -13.63 31.95
CA ASP A 443 5.68 -14.35 33.06
C ASP A 443 6.22 -13.38 34.12
N ALA A 444 5.60 -13.39 35.30
CA ALA A 444 5.95 -12.54 36.44
C ALA A 444 7.34 -12.82 37.03
N HIS A 445 7.95 -13.97 36.71
CA HIS A 445 9.27 -14.35 37.20
C HIS A 445 10.42 -13.71 36.42
N ILE A 446 10.14 -13.05 35.30
CA ILE A 446 11.14 -12.29 34.55
C ILE A 446 11.52 -11.04 35.36
N LYS A 447 12.78 -10.97 35.78
CA LYS A 447 13.38 -9.85 36.53
C LYS A 447 14.38 -9.06 35.71
N LYS A 448 15.03 -9.71 34.74
CA LYS A 448 16.01 -9.10 33.85
C LYS A 448 15.78 -9.53 32.41
N LEU A 449 15.87 -8.57 31.50
CA LEU A 449 15.79 -8.76 30.06
C LEU A 449 17.06 -8.23 29.41
N THR A 450 17.63 -9.01 28.51
CA THR A 450 18.79 -8.63 27.70
C THR A 450 18.49 -8.85 26.22
N VAL A 451 18.79 -7.88 25.37
CA VAL A 451 18.64 -7.96 23.92
C VAL A 451 20.00 -7.85 23.25
N VAL A 452 20.25 -8.74 22.30
CA VAL A 452 21.48 -8.76 21.48
C VAL A 452 21.07 -8.72 20.01
N MET A 453 21.57 -7.74 19.27
CA MET A 453 21.44 -7.73 17.82
C MET A 453 22.44 -8.72 17.22
N VAL A 454 22.01 -9.43 16.19
CA VAL A 454 22.84 -10.37 15.44
C VAL A 454 22.76 -10.04 13.96
N TYR A 455 23.93 -10.03 13.31
CA TYR A 455 24.05 -9.96 11.86
C TYR A 455 24.78 -11.19 11.35
N GLU A 456 24.21 -11.83 10.34
CA GLU A 456 24.80 -13.00 9.69
C GLU A 456 25.34 -12.65 8.32
N GLN A 457 26.62 -12.92 8.10
CA GLN A 457 27.26 -12.72 6.80
C GLN A 457 28.25 -13.86 6.56
N ASP A 458 28.16 -14.48 5.38
CA ASP A 458 29.01 -15.59 4.94
C ASP A 458 29.10 -16.74 5.97
N GLY A 459 27.97 -17.07 6.58
CA GLY A 459 27.85 -18.13 7.59
C GLY A 459 28.45 -17.79 8.97
N LYS A 460 28.88 -16.54 9.19
CA LYS A 460 29.40 -16.07 10.49
C LYS A 460 28.40 -15.12 11.16
N LYS A 461 28.31 -15.24 12.49
CA LYS A 461 27.49 -14.40 13.37
C LYS A 461 28.32 -13.27 13.97
N TYR A 462 27.81 -12.05 13.86
CA TYR A 462 28.36 -10.85 14.47
C TYR A 462 27.33 -10.30 15.44
N GLN A 463 27.71 -10.13 16.71
CA GLN A 463 26.81 -9.72 17.77
C GLN A 463 27.14 -8.30 18.23
N SER A 464 26.11 -7.52 18.53
CA SER A 464 26.27 -6.23 19.21
C SER A 464 26.68 -6.41 20.66
N GLU A 465 27.13 -5.33 21.29
CA GLU A 465 27.07 -5.25 22.75
C GLU A 465 25.61 -5.42 23.24
N PRO A 466 25.38 -6.10 24.37
CA PRO A 466 24.05 -6.40 24.88
C PRO A 466 23.39 -5.17 25.51
N MET A 467 22.12 -4.94 25.20
CA MET A 467 21.27 -4.02 25.97
C MET A 467 20.59 -4.79 27.09
N SER A 468 20.87 -4.47 28.35
CA SER A 468 20.29 -5.17 29.51
C SER A 468 19.48 -4.23 30.38
N THR A 469 18.38 -4.73 30.94
CA THR A 469 17.54 -3.95 31.85
C THR A 469 16.81 -4.81 32.87
N ASN A 470 16.54 -4.24 34.05
CA ASN A 470 15.71 -4.86 35.08
C ASN A 470 14.24 -4.47 34.88
N VAL A 471 13.35 -5.45 35.01
CA VAL A 471 11.91 -5.24 34.96
C VAL A 471 11.48 -4.44 36.19
N VAL A 472 10.70 -3.38 35.98
CA VAL A 472 10.18 -2.51 37.04
C VAL A 472 8.66 -2.62 37.10
N THR A 473 8.12 -2.90 38.29
CA THR A 473 6.68 -2.86 38.55
C THR A 473 6.25 -1.42 38.82
N SER A 474 5.15 -0.97 38.21
CA SER A 474 4.58 0.37 38.44
C SER A 474 3.77 0.49 39.74
N GLY A 475 3.83 -0.50 40.64
CA GLY A 475 3.22 -0.47 41.97
C GLY A 475 4.20 -0.01 43.04
N ILE A 476 3.69 0.63 44.10
CA ILE A 476 4.44 1.01 45.30
C ILE A 476 5.30 -0.17 45.75
N ASP A 477 6.62 0.01 45.74
CA ASP A 477 7.54 -0.92 46.39
C ASP A 477 7.05 -1.13 47.82
N LYS A 478 6.49 -2.31 48.06
CA LYS A 478 6.27 -2.95 49.36
C LYS A 478 6.38 -1.97 50.53
N VAL A 479 5.26 -1.41 50.99
CA VAL A 479 5.24 -0.73 52.30
C VAL A 479 5.79 -1.74 53.31
N THR A 480 7.01 -1.53 53.77
CA THR A 480 7.52 -2.21 54.96
C THR A 480 6.61 -1.76 56.10
N THR A 481 5.58 -2.55 56.39
CA THR A 481 4.82 -2.42 57.62
C THR A 481 5.75 -2.81 58.74
N ASP A 482 6.45 -1.82 59.28
CA ASP A 482 7.15 -1.92 60.56
C ASP A 482 6.03 -2.18 61.59
N ASN A 483 5.76 -3.45 61.90
CA ASN A 483 4.68 -3.93 62.78
C ASN A 483 4.94 -3.58 64.27
N LYS A 484 5.31 -2.33 64.54
CA LYS A 484 5.54 -1.80 65.88
C LYS A 484 4.20 -1.33 66.45
N VAL A 485 3.57 -2.19 67.23
CA VAL A 485 2.33 -1.86 67.95
C VAL A 485 2.67 -0.90 69.08
N VAL A 486 1.97 0.23 69.18
CA VAL A 486 2.12 1.16 70.31
C VAL A 486 1.55 0.51 71.56
N VAL A 487 2.38 0.34 72.60
CA VAL A 487 1.98 -0.25 73.88
C VAL A 487 1.73 0.79 74.98
N GLY A 488 2.14 2.04 74.75
CA GLY A 488 1.79 3.15 75.64
C GLY A 488 2.46 4.46 75.30
N TYR A 489 1.83 5.54 75.78
CA TYR A 489 2.34 6.91 75.75
C TYR A 489 2.85 7.28 77.15
N TYR A 490 3.95 8.03 77.23
CA TYR A 490 4.54 8.44 78.49
C TYR A 490 4.97 9.91 78.44
N GLY A 491 4.87 10.60 79.58
CA GLY A 491 5.48 11.91 79.76
C GLY A 491 7.01 11.80 79.88
N VAL A 492 7.71 12.92 79.75
CA VAL A 492 9.17 12.98 80.01
C VAL A 492 9.53 12.67 81.48
N ASP A 493 8.56 12.78 82.37
CA ASP A 493 8.62 12.37 83.78
C ASP A 493 8.45 10.84 83.98
N GLY A 494 8.19 10.08 82.92
CA GLY A 494 7.99 8.63 82.97
C GLY A 494 6.58 8.18 83.35
N SER A 495 5.64 9.11 83.57
CA SER A 495 4.24 8.79 83.86
C SER A 495 3.51 8.25 82.62
N LYS A 496 2.71 7.18 82.77
CA LYS A 496 1.92 6.62 81.66
C LYS A 496 0.72 7.52 81.34
N ARG A 497 0.52 7.81 80.06
CA ARG A 497 -0.58 8.63 79.52
C ARG A 497 -1.52 7.75 78.70
N GLN A 498 -2.81 8.08 78.72
CA GLN A 498 -3.80 7.36 77.91
C GLN A 498 -3.69 7.69 76.42
N GLN A 499 -3.22 8.90 76.09
CA GLN A 499 -3.02 9.39 74.74
C GLN A 499 -1.87 10.41 74.70
N LEU A 500 -1.49 10.88 73.51
CA LEU A 500 -0.52 11.96 73.37
C LEU A 500 -1.10 13.27 73.91
N GLU A 501 -0.33 13.98 74.73
CA GLU A 501 -0.70 15.29 75.28
C GLU A 501 0.16 16.39 74.65
N LYS A 502 -0.28 17.66 74.73
CA LYS A 502 0.50 18.79 74.22
C LYS A 502 1.86 18.85 74.95
N GLY A 503 2.94 18.90 74.18
CA GLY A 503 4.32 18.84 74.67
C GLY A 503 5.08 17.59 74.21
N VAL A 504 6.19 17.28 74.89
CA VAL A 504 7.06 16.14 74.57
C VAL A 504 6.47 14.86 75.18
N ASN A 505 6.23 13.86 74.34
CA ASN A 505 5.76 12.53 74.70
C ASN A 505 6.80 11.48 74.28
N VAL A 506 6.83 10.37 75.01
CA VAL A 506 7.58 9.15 74.66
C VAL A 506 6.59 8.06 74.32
N VAL A 507 6.61 7.60 73.06
CA VAL A 507 5.82 6.44 72.60
C VAL A 507 6.67 5.19 72.76
N LYS A 508 6.17 4.18 73.46
CA LYS A 508 6.80 2.86 73.53
C LYS A 508 6.09 1.87 72.62
N TYR A 509 6.87 1.03 71.96
CA TYR A 509 6.40 -0.01 71.06
C TYR A 509 6.57 -1.40 71.68
N SER A 510 5.82 -2.36 71.16
CA SER A 510 5.80 -3.76 71.62
C SER A 510 7.15 -4.46 71.53
N ASP A 511 8.04 -3.99 70.66
CA ASP A 511 9.41 -4.49 70.51
C ASP A 511 10.41 -3.91 71.53
N GLY A 512 9.93 -3.09 72.48
CA GLY A 512 10.75 -2.44 73.50
C GLY A 512 11.43 -1.15 73.05
N SER A 513 11.32 -0.77 71.77
CA SER A 513 11.82 0.51 71.27
C SER A 513 10.94 1.68 71.73
N SER A 514 11.52 2.89 71.74
CA SER A 514 10.77 4.10 72.09
C SER A 514 11.11 5.29 71.19
N LYS A 515 10.12 6.16 70.95
CA LYS A 515 10.25 7.36 70.10
C LYS A 515 9.72 8.58 70.83
N LYS A 516 10.49 9.68 70.79
CA LYS A 516 10.03 10.99 71.28
C LYS A 516 9.20 11.70 70.21
N ILE A 517 8.03 12.21 70.59
CA ILE A 517 7.10 12.95 69.73
C ILE A 517 6.73 14.25 70.42
N ILE A 518 6.77 15.37 69.71
CA ILE A 518 6.33 16.68 70.21
C ILE A 518 4.98 16.99 69.58
N VAL A 519 3.95 17.11 70.41
CA VAL A 519 2.61 17.56 69.98
C VAL A 519 2.51 19.05 70.31
N LYS A 520 2.25 19.89 69.30
CA LYS A 520 2.17 21.35 69.44
C LYS A 520 0.80 21.82 69.90
#